data_AF-A0A9D6DH08-F1
#
_entry.id   AF-A0A9D6DH08-F1
#
_cell.length_a   1.000
_cell.length_b   1.000
_cell.length_c   1.000
_cell.angle_alpha   90.00
_cell.angle_beta   90.00
_cell.angle_gamma   90.00
#
_symmetry.space_group_name_H-M   'P 1'
#
loop_
_entity.id
_entity.type
_entity.pdbx_description
1 polymer ?
#
loop_
_entity_poly.entity_id
_entity_poly.type
_entity_poly.pdbx_seq_one_letter_code
_entity_poly.pdbx_strand_id
1 'polypeptide(L)'
;SSQEIGEIVELISDITEQTNVLALNAAIQAASAGEAGRGFTVVAEEVQRLAERSGEATKQIAAIVKTIQTDTKDAVSAMEAATRDVVDGAQLSDAAGQALAEIDKVSAETARLIEQISSDTQHQAATAIRVAETMKDIQAITEQTTRGTQETAISIGQLADLAVELKGSVSGFKV
;
A
#
# COMPACT_ATOMS: atom_id res chain seq x y z
N SER A 1 -40.00 1.02 -9.35
CA SER A 1 -40.76 0.28 -8.31
C SER A 1 -41.30 1.17 -7.20
N SER A 2 -40.50 1.77 -6.30
CA SER A 2 -41.03 2.65 -5.23
C SER A 2 -41.59 3.98 -5.75
N GLN A 3 -41.04 4.51 -6.86
CA GLN A 3 -41.59 5.68 -7.56
C GLN A 3 -42.98 5.38 -8.14
N GLU A 4 -43.12 4.26 -8.85
CA GLU A 4 -44.39 3.80 -9.42
C GLU A 4 -45.44 3.52 -8.34
N ILE A 5 -45.04 2.97 -7.19
CA ILE A 5 -45.93 2.81 -6.04
C ILE A 5 -46.37 4.19 -5.51
N GLY A 6 -45.48 5.19 -5.47
CA GLY A 6 -45.83 6.56 -5.11
C GLY A 6 -46.90 7.16 -6.03
N GLU A 7 -46.75 6.99 -7.35
CA GLU A 7 -47.71 7.45 -8.36
C GLU A 7 -49.08 6.74 -8.22
N ILE A 8 -49.07 5.43 -7.92
CA ILE A 8 -50.30 4.66 -7.65
C ILE A 8 -50.99 5.15 -6.38
N VAL A 9 -50.22 5.45 -5.32
CA VAL A 9 -50.76 5.95 -4.05
C VAL A 9 -51.39 7.33 -4.22
N GLU A 10 -50.79 8.21 -5.04
CA GLU A 10 -51.38 9.51 -5.41
C GLU A 10 -52.68 9.33 -6.18
N LEU A 11 -52.72 8.45 -7.18
CA LEU A 11 -53.94 8.11 -7.93
C LEU A 11 -55.05 7.56 -7.04
N ILE A 12 -54.72 6.69 -6.07
CA ILE A 12 -55.71 6.16 -5.12
C ILE A 12 -56.22 7.29 -4.22
N SER A 13 -55.37 8.23 -3.80
CA SER A 13 -55.77 9.39 -3.01
C SER A 13 -56.82 10.22 -3.77
N ASP A 14 -56.56 10.51 -5.05
CA ASP A 14 -57.49 11.25 -5.91
C ASP A 14 -58.82 10.52 -6.08
N ILE A 15 -58.80 9.19 -6.27
CA ILE A 15 -60.01 8.36 -6.36
C ILE A 15 -60.79 8.40 -5.05
N THR A 16 -60.12 8.31 -3.90
CA THR A 16 -60.80 8.37 -2.59
C THR A 16 -61.43 9.73 -2.33
N GLU A 17 -60.78 10.83 -2.76
CA GLU A 17 -61.33 12.18 -2.64
C GLU A 17 -62.55 12.38 -3.56
N GLN A 18 -62.47 11.93 -4.82
CA GLN A 18 -63.63 11.95 -5.72
C GLN A 18 -64.79 11.09 -5.21
N THR A 19 -64.49 9.91 -4.65
CA THR A 19 -65.50 9.02 -4.07
C THR A 19 -66.17 9.68 -2.85
N ASN A 20 -65.41 10.39 -2.02
CA ASN A 20 -65.92 11.15 -0.88
C ASN A 20 -66.89 12.26 -1.33
N VAL A 21 -66.52 13.03 -2.36
CA VAL A 21 -67.37 14.08 -2.94
C VAL A 21 -68.64 13.50 -3.58
N LEU A 22 -68.52 12.37 -4.29
CA LEU A 22 -69.67 11.66 -4.88
C LEU A 22 -70.63 11.16 -3.80
N ALA A 23 -70.11 10.57 -2.72
CA ALA A 23 -70.90 10.08 -1.61
C ALA A 23 -71.64 11.21 -0.88
N LEU A 24 -70.98 12.35 -0.65
CA LEU A 24 -71.60 13.54 -0.07
C LEU A 24 -72.75 14.07 -0.94
N ASN A 25 -72.53 14.17 -2.25
CA ASN A 25 -73.57 14.61 -3.19
C ASN A 25 -74.77 13.64 -3.22
N ALA A 26 -74.52 12.33 -3.13
CA ALA A 26 -75.56 11.31 -3.04
C ALA A 26 -76.34 11.41 -1.72
N ALA A 27 -75.67 11.68 -0.59
CA ALA A 27 -76.32 11.87 0.70
C ALA A 27 -77.24 13.10 0.71
N ILE A 28 -76.79 14.21 0.11
CA ILE A 28 -77.59 15.44 -0.05
C ILE A 28 -78.84 15.18 -0.90
N GLN A 29 -78.70 14.51 -2.04
CA GLN A 29 -79.83 14.18 -2.92
C GLN A 29 -80.81 13.19 -2.27
N ALA A 30 -80.30 12.20 -1.54
CA ALA A 30 -81.12 11.25 -0.80
C ALA A 30 -81.93 11.94 0.32
N ALA A 31 -81.34 12.90 1.03
CA ALA A 31 -82.05 13.71 2.03
C ALA A 31 -83.16 14.57 1.39
N SER A 32 -82.95 15.07 0.17
CA SER A 32 -83.96 15.83 -0.57
C SER A 32 -85.17 15.00 -1.02
N ALA A 33 -85.04 13.67 -1.10
CA ALA A 33 -86.12 12.76 -1.49
C ALA A 33 -87.02 12.32 -0.31
N GLY A 34 -86.75 12.79 0.91
CA GLY A 34 -87.57 12.52 2.09
C GLY A 34 -87.62 11.04 2.47
N GLU A 35 -88.80 10.51 2.79
CA GLU A 35 -89.01 9.11 3.21
C GLU A 35 -88.57 8.08 2.15
N ALA A 36 -88.65 8.41 0.86
CA ALA A 36 -88.22 7.53 -0.23
C ALA A 36 -86.69 7.40 -0.35
N GLY A 37 -85.93 8.39 0.15
CA GLY A 37 -84.47 8.44 0.07
C GLY A 37 -83.73 7.84 1.26
N ARG A 38 -84.45 7.46 2.32
CA ARG A 38 -83.88 7.05 3.61
C ARG A 38 -82.87 5.90 3.51
N GLY A 39 -83.15 4.91 2.67
CA GLY A 39 -82.23 3.79 2.41
C GLY A 39 -80.99 4.20 1.62
N PHE A 40 -81.11 5.17 0.71
CA PHE A 40 -79.98 5.70 -0.06
C PHE A 40 -79.07 6.60 0.78
N THR A 41 -79.61 7.34 1.75
CA THR A 41 -78.81 8.16 2.69
C THR A 41 -77.85 7.29 3.49
N VAL A 42 -78.31 6.16 4.03
CA VAL A 42 -77.46 5.24 4.82
C VAL A 42 -76.33 4.66 3.97
N VAL A 43 -76.61 4.31 2.71
CA VAL A 43 -75.58 3.81 1.79
C VAL A 43 -74.57 4.92 1.46
N ALA A 44 -75.02 6.14 1.20
CA ALA A 44 -74.14 7.26 0.91
C ALA A 44 -73.21 7.61 2.09
N GLU A 45 -73.72 7.61 3.31
CA GLU A 45 -72.92 7.81 4.54
C GLU A 45 -71.87 6.70 4.73
N GLU A 46 -72.21 5.43 4.45
CA GLU A 46 -71.26 4.33 4.57
C GLU A 46 -70.17 4.38 3.47
N VAL A 47 -70.52 4.80 2.25
CA VAL A 47 -69.54 5.04 1.17
C VAL A 47 -68.61 6.21 1.54
N GLN A 48 -69.14 7.29 2.11
CA GLN A 48 -68.35 8.42 2.58
C GLN A 48 -67.35 7.98 3.67
N ARG A 49 -67.84 7.23 4.66
CA ARG A 49 -67.01 6.68 5.75
C ARG A 49 -65.93 5.74 5.23
N LEU A 50 -66.23 4.94 4.21
CA LEU A 50 -65.25 4.07 3.56
C LEU A 50 -64.20 4.89 2.79
N ALA A 51 -64.61 5.91 2.05
CA ALA A 51 -63.72 6.80 1.32
C ALA A 51 -62.75 7.55 2.24
N GLU A 52 -63.23 8.07 3.38
CA GLU A 52 -62.40 8.72 4.40
C GLU A 52 -61.38 7.74 5.01
N ARG A 53 -61.80 6.53 5.37
CA ARG A 53 -60.90 5.48 5.89
C ARG A 53 -59.85 5.03 4.87
N SER A 54 -60.25 4.90 3.60
CA SER A 54 -59.33 4.57 2.51
C SER A 54 -58.34 5.71 2.27
N GLY A 55 -58.78 6.97 2.29
CA GLY A 55 -57.90 8.14 2.16
C GLY A 55 -56.85 8.22 3.27
N GLU A 56 -57.24 7.96 4.53
CA GLU A 56 -56.31 7.91 5.66
C GLU A 56 -55.28 6.79 5.51
N ALA A 57 -55.71 5.58 5.10
CA ALA A 57 -54.80 4.47 4.84
C ALA A 57 -53.82 4.79 3.70
N THR A 58 -54.30 5.43 2.62
CA THR A 58 -53.46 5.86 1.49
C THR A 58 -52.40 6.88 1.92
N LYS A 59 -52.74 7.83 2.80
CA LYS A 59 -51.76 8.79 3.37
C LYS A 59 -50.67 8.09 4.19
N GLN A 60 -51.04 7.09 4.99
CA GLN A 60 -50.07 6.30 5.76
C GLN A 60 -49.14 5.51 4.83
N ILE A 61 -49.67 4.92 3.76
CA ILE A 61 -48.87 4.23 2.75
C ILE A 61 -47.94 5.23 2.04
N ALA A 62 -48.43 6.43 1.68
CA ALA A 62 -47.61 7.48 1.06
C ALA A 62 -46.40 7.86 1.92
N ALA A 63 -46.61 8.01 3.23
CA ALA A 63 -45.53 8.30 4.17
C ALA A 63 -44.49 7.18 4.20
N ILE A 64 -44.93 5.92 4.28
CA ILE A 64 -44.03 4.75 4.27
C ILE A 64 -43.23 4.68 2.96
N VAL A 65 -43.89 4.86 1.81
CA VAL A 65 -43.25 4.83 0.49
C VAL A 65 -42.20 5.93 0.38
N LYS A 66 -42.49 7.14 0.88
CA LYS A 66 -41.53 8.25 0.89
C LYS A 66 -40.31 7.96 1.77
N THR A 67 -40.51 7.34 2.92
CA THR A 67 -39.39 6.87 3.77
C THR A 67 -38.55 5.84 3.02
N ILE A 68 -39.16 4.82 2.43
CA ILE A 68 -38.45 3.80 1.64
C ILE A 68 -37.66 4.44 0.49
N GLN A 69 -38.24 5.41 -0.23
CA GLN A 69 -37.55 6.13 -1.31
C GLN A 69 -36.31 6.87 -0.79
N THR A 70 -36.43 7.53 0.36
CA THR A 70 -35.32 8.26 1.00
C THR A 70 -34.23 7.30 1.43
N ASP A 71 -34.58 6.25 2.17
CA ASP A 71 -33.63 5.23 2.64
C ASP A 71 -32.92 4.54 1.47
N THR A 72 -33.65 4.27 0.38
CA THR A 72 -33.05 3.69 -0.83
C THR A 72 -32.04 4.64 -1.47
N LYS A 73 -32.35 5.93 -1.54
CA LYS A 73 -31.43 6.94 -2.09
C LYS A 73 -30.17 7.09 -1.23
N ASP A 74 -30.33 7.07 0.09
CA ASP A 74 -29.21 7.13 1.03
C ASP A 74 -28.34 5.87 0.94
N ALA A 75 -28.95 4.69 0.82
CA ALA A 75 -28.23 3.44 0.59
C ALA A 75 -27.44 3.45 -0.73
N VAL A 76 -28.02 3.96 -1.82
CA VAL A 76 -27.31 4.13 -3.10
C VAL A 76 -26.13 5.07 -2.95
N SER A 77 -26.31 6.22 -2.28
CA SER A 77 -25.25 7.19 -2.06
C SER A 77 -24.10 6.60 -1.22
N ALA A 78 -24.43 5.81 -0.19
CA ALA A 78 -23.46 5.10 0.62
C ALA A 78 -22.72 4.01 -0.17
N MET A 79 -23.42 3.29 -1.06
CA MET A 79 -22.79 2.31 -1.95
C MET A 79 -21.84 2.97 -2.96
N GLU A 80 -22.20 4.13 -3.51
CA GLU A 80 -21.31 4.88 -4.41
C GLU A 80 -20.04 5.36 -3.69
N ALA A 81 -20.18 5.86 -2.46
CA ALA A 81 -19.04 6.26 -1.62
C ALA A 81 -18.14 5.04 -1.30
N ALA A 82 -18.72 3.94 -0.83
CA ALA A 82 -17.99 2.72 -0.54
C ALA A 82 -17.26 2.17 -1.79
N THR A 83 -17.87 2.29 -2.96
CA THR A 83 -17.23 1.87 -4.23
C THR A 83 -15.99 2.72 -4.53
N ARG A 84 -16.05 4.04 -4.29
CA ARG A 84 -14.88 4.93 -4.45
C ARG A 84 -13.77 4.57 -3.46
N ASP A 85 -14.12 4.38 -2.18
CA ASP A 85 -13.16 4.02 -1.15
C ASP A 85 -12.46 2.68 -1.45
N VAL A 86 -13.19 1.71 -2.01
CA VAL A 86 -12.61 0.43 -2.44
C VAL A 86 -11.64 0.62 -3.60
N VAL A 87 -11.96 1.47 -4.58
CA VAL A 87 -11.06 1.77 -5.71
C VAL A 87 -9.79 2.45 -5.23
N ASP A 88 -9.91 3.48 -4.38
CA ASP A 88 -8.77 4.20 -3.82
C ASP A 88 -7.91 3.26 -2.96
N GLY A 89 -8.54 2.40 -2.15
CA GLY A 89 -7.87 1.37 -1.36
C GLY A 89 -7.13 0.32 -2.20
N ALA A 90 -7.71 -0.06 -3.34
CA ALA A 90 -7.06 -0.96 -4.30
C ALA A 90 -5.83 -0.32 -4.94
N GLN A 91 -5.91 0.97 -5.33
CA GLN A 91 -4.77 1.72 -5.87
C GLN A 91 -3.64 1.86 -4.84
N LEU A 92 -3.97 2.15 -3.58
CA LEU A 92 -2.99 2.25 -2.51
C LEU A 92 -2.31 0.90 -2.24
N SER A 93 -3.07 -0.19 -2.28
CA SER A 93 -2.55 -1.54 -2.10
C SER A 93 -1.63 -1.96 -3.26
N ASP A 94 -1.96 -1.59 -4.50
CA ASP A 94 -1.10 -1.84 -5.66
C ASP A 94 0.22 -1.06 -5.54
N ALA A 95 0.17 0.22 -5.17
CA ALA A 95 1.35 1.04 -4.94
C ALA A 95 2.24 0.47 -3.81
N ALA A 96 1.64 -0.01 -2.72
CA ALA A 96 2.37 -0.70 -1.66
C ALA A 96 3.02 -2.01 -2.15
N GLY A 97 2.33 -2.76 -3.01
CA GLY A 97 2.87 -3.96 -3.64
C GLY A 97 4.09 -3.67 -4.52
N GLN A 98 4.03 -2.60 -5.32
CA GLN A 98 5.16 -2.16 -6.15
C GLN A 98 6.36 -1.73 -5.30
N ALA A 99 6.14 -0.98 -4.23
CA ALA A 99 7.19 -0.57 -3.30
C ALA A 99 7.86 -1.77 -2.61
N LEU A 100 7.08 -2.78 -2.21
CA LEU A 100 7.61 -4.01 -1.63
C LEU A 100 8.44 -4.82 -2.64
N ALA A 101 8.02 -4.87 -3.91
CA ALA A 101 8.79 -5.52 -4.96
C ALA A 101 10.14 -4.81 -5.24
N GLU A 102 10.18 -3.48 -5.14
CA GLU A 102 11.42 -2.71 -5.23
C GLU A 102 12.35 -3.01 -4.04
N ILE A 103 11.80 -3.06 -2.82
CA ILE A 103 12.55 -3.43 -1.61
C ILE A 103 13.14 -4.83 -1.72
N ASP A 104 12.38 -5.80 -2.23
CA ASP A 104 12.85 -7.17 -2.44
C ASP A 104 14.05 -7.20 -3.41
N LYS A 105 13.94 -6.49 -4.53
CA LYS A 105 15.02 -6.38 -5.52
C LYS A 105 16.29 -5.76 -4.92
N VAL A 106 16.17 -4.65 -4.19
CA VAL A 106 17.31 -3.97 -3.55
C VAL A 106 17.92 -4.86 -2.46
N SER A 107 17.10 -5.61 -1.73
CA SER A 107 17.58 -6.55 -0.71
C SER A 107 18.36 -7.71 -1.32
N ALA A 108 17.88 -8.26 -2.44
CA ALA A 108 18.59 -9.31 -3.19
C ALA A 108 19.93 -8.81 -3.75
N GLU A 109 19.96 -7.60 -4.30
CA GLU A 109 21.20 -6.97 -4.77
C GLU A 109 22.19 -6.75 -3.62
N THR A 110 21.70 -6.28 -2.47
CA THR A 110 22.52 -6.09 -1.27
C THR A 110 23.12 -7.40 -0.77
N ALA A 111 22.33 -8.48 -0.74
CA ALA A 111 22.82 -9.81 -0.35
C ALA A 111 23.93 -10.29 -1.29
N ARG A 112 23.76 -10.12 -2.61
CA ARG A 112 24.78 -10.44 -3.60
C ARG A 112 26.07 -9.63 -3.39
N LEU A 113 25.96 -8.34 -3.11
CA LEU A 113 27.12 -7.48 -2.84
C LEU A 113 27.87 -7.94 -1.58
N ILE A 114 27.15 -8.36 -0.52
CA ILE A 114 27.75 -8.89 0.70
C ILE A 114 28.53 -10.19 0.41
N GLU A 115 27.97 -11.10 -0.41
CA GLU A 115 28.67 -12.30 -0.83
C GLU A 115 29.97 -11.99 -1.60
N GLN A 116 29.92 -11.02 -2.52
CA GLN A 116 31.10 -10.58 -3.26
C GLN A 116 32.16 -9.97 -2.33
N ILE A 117 31.77 -9.08 -1.42
CA ILE A 117 32.68 -8.47 -0.43
C ILE A 117 33.32 -9.55 0.45
N SER A 118 32.55 -10.54 0.88
CA SER A 118 33.08 -11.66 1.68
C SER A 118 34.14 -12.46 0.91
N SER A 119 33.89 -12.77 -0.36
CA SER A 119 34.85 -13.46 -1.24
C SER A 119 36.12 -12.62 -1.44
N ASP A 120 35.97 -11.33 -1.74
CA ASP A 120 37.09 -10.42 -1.95
C ASP A 120 37.95 -10.28 -0.67
N THR A 121 37.30 -10.23 0.49
CA THR A 121 37.98 -10.19 1.80
C THR A 121 38.80 -11.46 2.04
N GLN A 122 38.29 -12.64 1.66
CA GLN A 122 39.05 -13.89 1.74
C GLN A 122 40.27 -13.89 0.81
N HIS A 123 40.12 -13.37 -0.42
CA HIS A 123 41.24 -13.21 -1.35
C HIS A 123 42.28 -12.21 -0.85
N GLN A 124 41.85 -11.10 -0.25
CA GLN A 124 42.75 -10.13 0.37
C GLN A 124 43.52 -10.73 1.54
N ALA A 125 42.86 -11.51 2.40
CA ALA A 125 43.51 -12.20 3.52
C ALA A 125 44.60 -13.18 3.03
N ALA A 126 44.29 -13.98 2.00
CA ALA A 126 45.27 -14.88 1.39
C ALA A 126 46.45 -14.11 0.77
N THR A 127 46.18 -12.98 0.13
CA THR A 127 47.23 -12.11 -0.43
C THR A 127 48.11 -11.51 0.66
N ALA A 128 47.53 -11.07 1.78
CA ALA A 128 48.27 -10.55 2.92
C ALA A 128 49.21 -11.61 3.53
N ILE A 129 48.79 -12.87 3.59
CA ILE A 129 49.65 -13.98 4.01
C ILE A 129 50.86 -14.12 3.08
N ARG A 130 50.66 -14.11 1.76
CA ARG A 130 51.75 -14.19 0.78
C ARG A 130 52.71 -13.01 0.86
N VAL A 131 52.19 -11.80 1.13
CA VAL A 131 53.02 -10.62 1.37
C VAL A 131 53.88 -10.81 2.61
N ALA A 132 53.31 -11.31 3.71
CA ALA A 132 54.05 -11.57 4.94
C ALA A 132 55.15 -12.63 4.74
N GLU A 133 54.90 -13.68 3.95
CA GLU A 133 55.91 -14.67 3.55
C GLU A 133 57.03 -14.02 2.74
N THR A 134 56.69 -13.22 1.74
CA THR A 134 57.67 -12.51 0.90
C THR A 134 58.55 -11.58 1.75
N MET A 135 58.00 -10.94 2.78
CA MET A 135 58.77 -10.09 3.70
C MET A 135 59.74 -10.90 4.57
N LYS A 136 59.40 -12.13 4.95
CA LYS A 136 60.34 -13.04 5.63
C LYS A 136 61.50 -13.43 4.72
N ASP A 137 61.22 -13.68 3.44
CA ASP A 137 62.28 -13.99 2.47
C ASP A 137 63.22 -12.80 2.28
N ILE A 138 62.67 -11.59 2.15
CA ILE A 138 63.46 -10.35 2.08
C ILE A 138 64.34 -10.18 3.32
N GLN A 139 63.80 -10.46 4.52
CA GLN A 139 64.60 -10.40 5.74
C GLN A 139 65.78 -11.37 5.70
N ALA A 140 65.55 -12.64 5.30
CA ALA A 140 66.60 -13.64 5.20
C ALA A 140 67.70 -13.23 4.18
N ILE A 141 67.30 -12.69 3.03
CA ILE A 141 68.23 -12.17 2.02
C ILE A 141 69.04 -10.98 2.57
N THR A 142 68.40 -10.09 3.33
CA THR A 142 69.05 -8.94 3.95
C THR A 142 70.09 -9.36 4.99
N GLU A 143 69.78 -10.37 5.82
CA GLU A 143 70.71 -10.95 6.79
C GLU A 143 71.90 -11.63 6.10
N GLN A 144 71.66 -12.36 4.99
CA GLN A 144 72.73 -12.95 4.19
C GLN A 144 73.62 -11.87 3.55
N THR A 145 73.02 -10.81 3.01
CA THR A 145 73.75 -9.70 2.39
C THR A 145 74.61 -8.96 3.40
N THR A 146 74.09 -8.77 4.62
CA THR A 146 74.85 -8.15 5.73
C THR A 146 76.07 -8.99 6.09
N ARG A 147 75.90 -10.31 6.24
CA ARG A 147 77.03 -11.23 6.50
C ARG A 147 78.07 -11.19 5.39
N GLY A 148 77.66 -11.28 4.12
CA GLY A 148 78.59 -11.20 2.99
C GLY A 148 79.34 -9.87 2.91
N THR A 149 78.69 -8.76 3.31
CA THR A 149 79.32 -7.44 3.39
C THR A 149 80.37 -7.40 4.52
N GLN A 150 80.08 -7.99 5.68
CA GLN A 150 81.04 -8.10 6.77
C GLN A 150 82.26 -8.94 6.38
N GLU A 151 82.06 -10.08 5.72
CA GLU A 151 83.15 -10.91 5.19
C GLU A 151 84.00 -10.12 4.17
N THR A 152 83.35 -9.39 3.26
CA THR A 152 84.04 -8.54 2.29
C THR A 152 84.87 -7.46 2.98
N ALA A 153 84.35 -6.81 4.03
CA ALA A 153 85.09 -5.82 4.81
C ALA A 153 86.33 -6.44 5.49
N ILE A 154 86.22 -7.67 6.02
CA ILE A 154 87.35 -8.40 6.60
C ILE A 154 88.42 -8.67 5.53
N SER A 155 88.03 -9.17 4.36
CA SER A 155 88.97 -9.43 3.25
C SER A 155 89.65 -8.15 2.75
N ILE A 156 88.92 -7.03 2.69
CA ILE A 156 89.51 -5.71 2.36
C ILE A 156 90.55 -5.29 3.39
N GLY A 157 90.28 -5.50 4.69
CA GLY A 157 91.25 -5.25 5.76
C GLY A 157 92.53 -6.06 5.59
N GLN A 158 92.40 -7.36 5.34
CA GLN A 158 93.54 -8.26 5.10
C GLN A 158 94.35 -7.86 3.86
N LEU A 159 93.69 -7.44 2.77
CA LEU A 159 94.36 -6.93 1.57
C LEU A 159 95.12 -5.64 1.85
N ALA A 160 94.57 -4.74 2.67
CA ALA A 160 95.25 -3.52 3.07
C ALA A 160 96.53 -3.83 3.89
N ASP A 161 96.46 -4.77 4.82
CA ASP A 161 97.61 -5.22 5.61
C ASP A 161 98.70 -5.83 4.72
N LEU A 162 98.33 -6.72 3.79
CA LEU A 162 99.26 -7.31 2.82
C LEU A 162 99.91 -6.26 1.93
N ALA A 163 99.16 -5.25 1.49
CA ALA A 163 99.70 -4.14 0.71
C ALA A 163 100.73 -3.31 1.49
N VAL A 164 100.51 -3.10 2.79
CA VAL A 164 101.48 -2.45 3.69
C VAL A 164 102.74 -3.29 3.83
N GLU A 165 102.61 -4.59 4.04
CA GLU A 165 103.74 -5.52 4.14
C GLU A 165 104.59 -5.53 2.86
N LEU A 166 103.96 -5.67 1.70
CA LEU A 166 104.63 -5.61 0.39
C LEU A 166 105.36 -4.28 0.18
N LYS A 167 104.73 -3.15 0.53
CA LYS A 167 105.38 -1.83 0.46
C LYS A 167 106.61 -1.77 1.37
N GLY A 168 106.51 -2.33 2.58
CA GLY A 168 107.63 -2.47 3.52
C GLY A 168 108.77 -3.28 2.92
N SER A 169 108.49 -4.47 2.39
CA SER A 169 109.49 -5.32 1.75
C SER A 169 110.20 -4.62 0.59
N VAL A 170 109.46 -3.94 -0.30
CA VAL A 170 110.04 -3.23 -1.45
C VAL A 170 110.88 -2.02 -1.00
N SER A 171 110.51 -1.33 0.09
CA SER A 171 111.30 -0.22 0.62
C SER A 171 112.70 -0.63 1.09
N GLY A 172 112.86 -1.88 1.56
CA GLY A 172 114.17 -2.44 1.92
C GLY A 172 115.11 -2.70 0.74
N PHE A 173 114.58 -2.72 -0.49
CA PHE A 173 115.37 -2.86 -1.73
C PHE A 173 115.66 -1.52 -2.42
N LYS A 174 115.18 -0.40 -1.86
CA LYS A 174 115.45 0.94 -2.38
C LYS A 174 116.83 1.40 -1.84
N VAL A 175 117.87 1.19 -2.65
CA VAL A 175 119.24 1.71 -2.45
C VAL A 175 119.30 3.19 -2.82
#